data_AF-A0A2B4ST90-F1
#
_entry.id   AF-A0A2B4ST90-F1
#
_cell.length_a   1.000
_cell.length_b   1.000
_cell.length_c   1.000
_cell.angle_alpha   90.00
_cell.angle_beta   90.00
_cell.angle_gamma   90.00
#
_symmetry.space_group_name_H-M   'P 1'
#
loop_
_entity.id
_entity.type
_entity.pdbx_description
1 polymer ?
#
loop_
_entity_poly.entity_id
_entity_poly.type
_entity_poly.pdbx_seq_one_letter_code
_entity_poly.pdbx_strand_id
1 'polypeptide(L)'
;MISFARGREAVVVVVVVVAVVVAIVVVVLLLLPVVVVVDVVVAVVVVVPVVVVPVAVVVVVVVAIVVVAVVVAVVAVVAVVVVVVAVVVVVVVVHTMGIKLILVISIIVGAIVVKTALEDPGRVRSLLNDRGGFDNATKRNLLDFAKMIHKVTGRGVRDFIGYGCWCGYGGKGQPVDDLDRCCYVHDMCYNKLQSDVCPFKKAVYTLPYSTEKRRPLKCKPPSYYWYFKWCRYLLCKCDAEAARCFARSHYDRRYKNYSQKYC
;
A
#
# COMPACT_ATOMS: atom_id res chain seq x y z
N MET A 1 90.67 20.78 81.08
CA MET A 1 90.60 19.69 80.07
C MET A 1 89.16 19.33 79.65
N ILE A 2 88.18 20.26 79.76
CA ILE A 2 86.76 19.93 79.53
C ILE A 2 86.29 20.28 78.10
N SER A 3 86.97 21.20 77.40
CA SER A 3 86.67 21.54 75.99
C SER A 3 87.01 20.42 74.98
N PHE A 4 87.89 19.48 75.32
CA PHE A 4 88.41 18.47 74.38
C PHE A 4 87.58 17.17 74.34
N ALA A 5 86.71 16.94 75.33
CA ALA A 5 85.81 15.78 75.38
C ALA A 5 84.54 16.00 74.56
N ARG A 6 83.98 17.24 74.58
CA ARG A 6 82.78 17.61 73.82
C ARG A 6 82.99 17.61 72.30
N GLY A 7 84.23 17.83 71.84
CA GLY A 7 84.60 17.75 70.43
C GLY A 7 84.64 16.31 69.88
N ARG A 8 85.01 15.31 70.68
CA ARG A 8 85.04 13.90 70.24
C ARG A 8 83.64 13.29 70.11
N GLU A 9 82.75 13.59 71.05
CA GLU A 9 81.32 13.21 70.98
C GLU A 9 80.65 13.81 69.73
N ALA A 10 80.85 15.12 69.48
CA ALA A 10 80.33 15.78 68.29
C ALA A 10 80.91 15.20 66.98
N VAL A 11 82.20 14.87 66.95
CA VAL A 11 82.83 14.24 65.78
C VAL A 11 82.30 12.83 65.54
N VAL A 12 82.10 12.02 66.58
CA VAL A 12 81.51 10.68 66.46
C VAL A 12 80.06 10.77 65.95
N VAL A 13 79.25 11.68 66.49
CA VAL A 13 77.87 11.91 66.03
C VAL A 13 77.87 12.34 64.55
N VAL A 14 78.75 13.26 64.14
CA VAL A 14 78.85 13.70 62.74
C VAL A 14 79.28 12.55 61.83
N VAL A 15 80.26 11.73 62.22
CA VAL A 15 80.72 10.58 61.42
C VAL A 15 79.62 9.53 61.27
N VAL A 16 78.88 9.23 62.34
CA VAL A 16 77.75 8.28 62.31
C VAL A 16 76.62 8.82 61.44
N VAL A 17 76.26 10.10 61.57
CA VAL A 17 75.23 10.72 60.73
C VAL A 17 75.64 10.73 59.26
N VAL A 18 76.90 11.07 58.95
CA VAL A 18 77.42 11.02 57.57
C VAL A 18 77.40 9.58 57.04
N ALA A 19 77.81 8.59 57.82
CA ALA A 19 77.78 7.19 57.41
C ALA A 19 76.35 6.68 57.16
N VAL A 20 75.38 7.06 58.00
CA VAL A 20 73.96 6.73 57.81
C VAL A 20 73.40 7.43 56.59
N VAL A 21 73.70 8.71 56.37
CA VAL A 21 73.26 9.45 55.18
C VAL A 21 73.88 8.85 53.91
N VAL A 22 75.18 8.53 53.92
CA VAL A 22 75.84 7.86 52.80
C VAL A 22 75.22 6.49 52.56
N ALA A 23 74.94 5.69 53.60
CA ALA A 23 74.27 4.41 53.46
C ALA A 23 72.86 4.56 52.86
N ILE A 24 72.07 5.53 53.32
CA ILE A 24 70.74 5.83 52.78
C ILE A 24 70.85 6.28 51.31
N VAL A 25 71.78 7.17 50.98
CA VAL A 25 72.00 7.65 49.61
C VAL A 25 72.44 6.52 48.70
N VAL A 26 73.34 5.64 49.15
CA VAL A 26 73.77 4.45 48.39
C VAL A 26 72.59 3.48 48.19
N VAL A 27 71.79 3.22 49.22
CA VAL A 27 70.60 2.38 49.12
C VAL A 27 69.57 2.98 48.15
N VAL A 28 69.31 4.29 48.22
CA VAL A 28 68.40 4.97 47.29
C VAL A 28 68.96 4.94 45.86
N LEU A 29 70.25 5.21 45.66
CA LEU A 29 70.87 5.15 44.33
C LEU A 29 70.87 3.74 43.73
N LEU A 30 70.92 2.70 44.56
CA LEU A 30 70.83 1.30 44.11
C LEU A 30 69.39 0.84 43.87
N LEU A 31 68.43 1.29 44.67
CA LEU A 31 67.03 0.85 44.59
C LEU A 31 66.19 1.68 43.60
N LEU A 32 66.42 2.98 43.49
CA LEU A 32 65.70 3.87 42.57
C LEU A 32 65.71 3.37 41.11
N PRO A 33 66.85 2.97 40.50
CA PRO A 33 66.84 2.44 39.13
C PRO A 33 66.07 1.12 39.02
N VAL A 34 66.08 0.28 40.06
CA VAL A 34 65.32 -0.98 40.08
C VAL A 34 63.83 -0.70 40.12
N VAL A 35 63.38 0.22 40.98
CA VAL A 35 61.97 0.64 41.07
C VAL A 35 61.50 1.24 39.76
N VAL A 36 62.28 2.15 39.16
CA VAL A 36 61.94 2.75 37.85
C VAL A 36 61.86 1.69 36.75
N VAL A 37 62.78 0.72 36.72
CA VAL A 37 62.73 -0.37 35.74
C VAL A 37 61.49 -1.24 35.96
N VAL A 38 61.16 -1.59 37.21
CA VAL A 38 59.96 -2.37 37.52
C VAL A 38 58.69 -1.62 37.13
N ASP A 39 58.58 -0.32 37.44
CA ASP A 39 57.42 0.49 37.07
C ASP A 39 57.27 0.60 35.55
N VAL A 40 58.37 0.80 34.82
CA VAL A 40 58.37 0.81 33.35
C VAL A 40 57.98 -0.56 32.79
N VAL A 41 58.49 -1.66 33.36
CA VAL A 41 58.15 -3.03 32.95
C VAL A 41 56.68 -3.32 33.25
N VAL A 42 56.14 -2.93 34.41
CA VAL A 42 54.72 -3.11 34.73
C VAL A 42 53.84 -2.27 33.80
N ALA A 43 54.21 -1.02 33.54
CA ALA A 43 53.51 -0.17 32.59
C ALA A 43 53.47 -0.79 31.19
N VAL A 44 54.61 -1.29 30.68
CA VAL A 44 54.72 -1.85 29.33
C VAL A 44 54.12 -3.26 29.22
N VAL A 45 54.35 -4.13 30.20
CA VAL A 45 53.97 -5.56 30.13
C VAL A 45 52.55 -5.80 30.63
N VAL A 46 52.03 -4.95 31.52
CA VAL A 46 50.69 -5.15 32.12
C VAL A 46 49.71 -4.09 31.62
N VAL A 47 50.04 -2.79 31.74
CA VAL A 47 49.07 -1.72 31.47
C VAL A 47 48.79 -1.59 29.97
N VAL A 48 49.82 -1.61 29.11
CA VAL A 48 49.66 -1.52 27.65
C VAL A 48 48.74 -2.62 27.10
N PRO A 49 48.96 -3.93 27.33
CA PRO A 49 48.07 -4.95 26.79
C PRO A 49 46.66 -4.94 27.39
N VAL A 50 46.52 -4.63 28.69
CA VAL A 50 45.20 -4.59 29.35
C VAL A 50 44.32 -3.46 28.81
N VAL A 51 44.89 -2.35 28.35
CA VAL A 51 44.12 -1.19 27.83
C VAL A 51 44.05 -1.16 26.31
N VAL A 52 45.15 -1.42 25.60
CA VAL A 52 45.20 -1.28 24.13
C VAL A 52 44.41 -2.38 23.43
N VAL A 53 44.47 -3.62 23.93
CA VAL A 53 43.75 -4.77 23.34
C VAL A 53 42.22 -4.58 23.37
N PRO A 54 41.56 -4.26 24.50
CA PRO A 54 40.11 -4.05 24.49
C PRO A 54 39.69 -2.84 23.66
N VAL A 55 40.47 -1.75 23.63
CA VAL A 55 40.18 -0.59 22.76
C VAL A 55 40.24 -1.00 21.28
N ALA A 56 41.29 -1.72 20.87
CA ALA A 56 41.40 -2.22 19.50
C ALA A 56 40.24 -3.15 19.12
N VAL A 57 39.86 -4.07 20.01
CA VAL A 57 38.71 -4.97 19.82
C VAL A 57 37.41 -4.17 19.66
N VAL A 58 37.16 -3.18 20.53
CA VAL A 58 35.97 -2.32 20.45
C VAL A 58 35.94 -1.56 19.13
N VAL A 59 37.07 -0.99 18.69
CA VAL A 59 37.16 -0.29 17.40
C VAL A 59 36.84 -1.24 16.25
N VAL A 60 37.44 -2.44 16.22
CA VAL A 60 37.18 -3.43 15.17
C VAL A 60 35.71 -3.85 15.14
N VAL A 61 35.10 -4.10 16.30
CA VAL A 61 33.68 -4.47 16.42
C VAL A 61 32.78 -3.34 15.94
N VAL A 62 33.04 -2.09 16.36
CA VAL A 62 32.25 -0.93 15.93
C VAL A 62 32.38 -0.72 14.42
N VAL A 63 33.59 -0.80 13.86
CA VAL A 63 33.81 -0.69 12.41
C VAL A 63 33.06 -1.81 11.68
N ALA A 64 33.11 -3.06 12.16
CA ALA A 64 32.38 -4.17 11.56
C ALA A 64 30.86 -3.94 11.59
N ILE A 65 30.30 -3.47 12.72
CA ILE A 65 28.87 -3.15 12.84
C ILE A 65 28.48 -2.05 11.85
N VAL A 66 29.27 -0.97 11.76
CA VAL A 66 29.00 0.13 10.82
C VAL A 66 29.05 -0.36 9.38
N VAL A 67 30.06 -1.15 9.00
CA VAL A 67 30.18 -1.74 7.66
C VAL A 67 28.97 -2.61 7.34
N VAL A 68 28.57 -3.50 8.25
CA VAL A 68 27.38 -4.36 8.06
C VAL A 68 26.11 -3.52 7.90
N ALA A 69 25.92 -2.49 8.73
CA ALA A 69 24.77 -1.60 8.64
C ALA A 69 24.71 -0.86 7.28
N VAL A 70 25.85 -0.34 6.81
CA VAL A 70 25.95 0.32 5.49
C VAL A 70 25.64 -0.67 4.36
N VAL A 71 26.20 -1.88 4.40
CA VAL A 71 25.95 -2.91 3.39
C VAL A 71 24.46 -3.27 3.34
N VAL A 72 23.82 -3.48 4.50
CA VAL A 72 22.38 -3.78 4.57
C VAL A 72 21.54 -2.63 3.99
N ALA A 73 21.88 -1.39 4.33
CA ALA A 73 21.18 -0.21 3.78
C ALA A 73 21.33 -0.13 2.25
N VAL A 74 22.53 -0.33 1.71
CA VAL A 74 22.79 -0.32 0.27
C VAL A 74 22.00 -1.42 -0.43
N VAL A 75 22.01 -2.65 0.09
CA VAL A 75 21.26 -3.78 -0.48
C VAL A 75 19.76 -3.49 -0.50
N ALA A 76 19.21 -2.92 0.58
CA ALA A 76 17.80 -2.53 0.64
C ALA A 76 17.46 -1.47 -0.41
N VAL A 77 18.29 -0.43 -0.57
CA VAL A 77 18.09 0.62 -1.59
C VAL A 77 18.13 0.03 -2.99
N VAL A 78 19.12 -0.82 -3.30
CA VAL A 78 19.24 -1.48 -4.61
C VAL A 78 18.00 -2.33 -4.89
N ALA A 79 17.53 -3.12 -3.93
CA ALA A 79 16.33 -3.93 -4.08
C ALA A 79 15.09 -3.08 -4.41
N VAL A 80 14.90 -1.95 -3.71
CA VAL A 80 13.81 -1.01 -3.98
C VAL A 80 13.91 -0.44 -5.39
N VAL A 81 15.10 0.01 -5.80
CA VAL A 81 15.33 0.55 -7.16
C VAL A 81 15.01 -0.49 -8.23
N VAL A 82 15.46 -1.74 -8.07
CA VAL A 82 15.17 -2.83 -9.01
C VAL A 82 13.67 -3.07 -9.14
N VAL A 83 12.94 -3.12 -8.01
CA VAL A 83 11.48 -3.30 -8.03
C VAL A 83 10.78 -2.13 -8.72
N VAL A 84 11.17 -0.88 -8.41
CA VAL A 84 10.58 0.30 -9.05
C VAL A 84 10.83 0.28 -10.56
N VAL A 85 12.06 0.01 -10.99
CA VAL A 85 12.40 -0.10 -12.42
C VAL A 85 11.60 -1.20 -13.09
N ALA A 86 11.50 -2.38 -12.48
CA ALA A 86 10.71 -3.49 -13.01
C ALA A 86 9.22 -3.11 -13.17
N VAL A 87 8.63 -2.46 -12.17
CA VAL A 87 7.23 -1.97 -12.24
C VAL A 87 7.06 -0.94 -13.34
N VAL A 88 7.96 0.04 -13.44
CA VAL A 88 7.90 1.07 -14.50
C VAL A 88 8.01 0.43 -15.88
N VAL A 89 8.93 -0.52 -16.07
CA VAL A 89 9.07 -1.26 -17.33
C VAL A 89 7.79 -2.01 -17.66
N VAL A 90 7.21 -2.75 -16.71
CA VAL A 90 5.94 -3.48 -16.92
C VAL A 90 4.81 -2.51 -17.31
N VAL A 91 4.66 -1.39 -16.60
CA VAL A 91 3.64 -0.38 -16.90
C VAL A 91 3.84 0.21 -18.30
N VAL A 92 5.07 0.59 -18.66
CA VAL A 92 5.39 1.14 -19.98
C VAL A 92 5.15 0.10 -21.07
N VAL A 93 5.55 -1.15 -20.88
CA VAL A 93 5.33 -2.24 -21.84
C VAL A 93 3.83 -2.50 -22.02
N VAL A 94 3.06 -2.64 -20.94
CA VAL A 94 1.61 -2.85 -21.01
C VAL A 94 0.91 -1.67 -21.69
N HIS A 95 1.31 -0.44 -21.36
CA HIS A 95 0.73 0.76 -21.95
C HIS A 95 1.08 0.90 -23.43
N THR A 96 2.35 0.69 -23.81
CA THR A 96 2.80 0.77 -25.21
C THR A 96 2.29 -0.37 -26.08
N MET A 97 2.23 -1.60 -25.56
CA MET A 97 1.62 -2.74 -26.25
C MET A 97 0.10 -2.56 -26.37
N GLY A 98 -0.56 -2.07 -25.32
CA GLY A 98 -1.99 -1.74 -25.32
C GLY A 98 -2.34 -0.65 -26.34
N ILE A 99 -1.58 0.45 -26.38
CA ILE A 99 -1.76 1.53 -27.35
C ILE A 99 -1.58 1.01 -28.78
N LYS A 100 -0.53 0.23 -29.06
CA LYS A 100 -0.29 -0.35 -30.40
C LYS A 100 -1.45 -1.26 -30.82
N LEU A 101 -1.97 -2.09 -29.93
CA LEU A 101 -3.11 -2.97 -30.23
C LEU A 101 -4.40 -2.17 -30.49
N ILE A 102 -4.68 -1.13 -29.70
CA ILE A 102 -5.84 -0.25 -29.90
C ILE A 102 -5.74 0.50 -31.23
N LEU A 103 -4.57 1.02 -31.60
CA LEU A 103 -4.36 1.70 -32.88
C LEU A 103 -4.53 0.74 -34.06
N VAL A 104 -3.98 -0.47 -33.98
CA VAL A 104 -4.15 -1.50 -35.03
C VAL A 104 -5.62 -1.92 -35.16
N ILE A 105 -6.31 -2.16 -34.03
CA ILE A 105 -7.75 -2.45 -34.04
C ILE A 105 -8.54 -1.26 -34.62
N SER A 106 -8.19 -0.03 -34.28
CA SER A 106 -8.85 1.17 -34.81
C SER A 106 -8.66 1.32 -36.31
N ILE A 107 -7.47 1.00 -36.84
CA ILE A 107 -7.17 1.00 -38.27
C ILE A 107 -7.94 -0.13 -38.98
N ILE A 108 -7.94 -1.35 -38.42
CA ILE A 108 -8.65 -2.50 -39.00
C ILE A 108 -10.16 -2.25 -39.00
N VAL A 109 -10.73 -1.82 -37.88
CA VAL A 109 -12.15 -1.47 -37.77
C VAL A 109 -12.48 -0.32 -38.71
N GLY A 110 -11.63 0.71 -38.79
CA GLY A 110 -11.78 1.80 -39.75
C GLY A 110 -11.83 1.32 -41.19
N ALA A 111 -10.90 0.45 -41.60
CA ALA A 111 -10.88 -0.13 -42.95
C ALA A 111 -12.11 -1.00 -43.24
N ILE A 112 -12.58 -1.80 -42.27
CA ILE A 112 -13.79 -2.60 -42.38
C ILE A 112 -15.02 -1.68 -42.55
N VAL A 113 -15.13 -0.64 -41.72
CA VAL A 113 -16.24 0.32 -41.78
C VAL A 113 -16.27 1.04 -43.12
N VAL A 114 -15.11 1.54 -43.60
CA VAL A 114 -15.00 2.18 -44.92
C VAL A 114 -15.41 1.21 -46.03
N LYS A 115 -14.96 -0.04 -45.99
CA LYS A 115 -15.34 -1.06 -46.97
C LYS A 115 -16.85 -1.32 -46.97
N THR A 116 -17.45 -1.50 -45.77
CA THR A 116 -18.90 -1.68 -45.64
C THR A 116 -19.71 -0.45 -46.06
N ALA A 117 -19.16 0.76 -45.89
CA ALA A 117 -19.78 2.01 -46.32
C ALA A 117 -19.75 2.19 -47.85
N LEU A 118 -18.73 1.65 -48.52
CA LEU A 118 -18.61 1.63 -49.97
C LEU A 118 -19.53 0.58 -50.62
N GLU A 119 -19.72 -0.57 -49.97
CA GLU A 119 -20.58 -1.66 -50.47
C GLU A 119 -22.07 -1.46 -50.17
N ASP A 120 -22.43 -0.88 -49.01
CA ASP A 120 -23.83 -0.64 -48.60
C ASP A 120 -23.96 0.65 -47.76
N PRO A 121 -24.13 1.82 -48.40
CA PRO A 121 -24.27 3.09 -47.69
C PRO A 121 -25.54 3.19 -46.85
N GLY A 122 -26.56 2.35 -47.11
CA GLY A 122 -27.82 2.31 -46.37
C GLY A 122 -27.66 1.69 -44.98
N ARG A 123 -26.79 0.69 -44.84
CA ARG A 123 -26.51 0.01 -43.57
C ARG A 123 -25.64 0.82 -42.61
N VAL A 124 -24.80 1.72 -43.12
CA VAL A 124 -24.01 2.65 -42.27
C VAL A 124 -24.89 3.77 -41.72
N ARG A 125 -25.88 4.24 -42.49
CA ARG A 125 -26.86 5.24 -42.04
C ARG A 125 -27.69 4.75 -40.85
N SER A 126 -27.99 3.44 -40.76
CA SER A 126 -28.72 2.87 -39.61
C SER A 126 -27.84 2.72 -38.36
N LEU A 127 -26.53 2.49 -38.51
CA LEU A 127 -25.57 2.45 -37.40
C LEU A 127 -25.27 3.85 -36.82
N LEU A 128 -25.19 4.87 -37.67
CA LEU A 128 -24.95 6.26 -37.23
C LEU A 128 -26.20 6.95 -36.66
N ASN A 129 -27.40 6.40 -36.93
CA ASN A 129 -28.66 6.91 -36.39
C ASN A 129 -29.04 6.28 -35.04
N ASP A 130 -28.23 5.35 -34.51
CA ASP A 130 -28.35 4.86 -33.13
C ASP A 130 -27.76 5.91 -32.18
N ARG A 131 -28.55 6.93 -31.86
CA ARG A 131 -28.27 7.87 -30.76
C ARG A 131 -28.34 7.09 -29.44
N GLY A 132 -27.20 6.52 -29.04
CA GLY A 132 -27.12 5.65 -27.88
C GLY A 132 -25.72 5.42 -27.35
N GLY A 133 -24.97 6.50 -27.12
CA GLY A 133 -24.04 6.61 -25.99
C GLY A 133 -22.86 5.64 -25.96
N PHE A 134 -21.70 6.18 -26.27
CA PHE A 134 -20.37 5.69 -25.93
C PHE A 134 -20.28 5.26 -24.45
N ASP A 135 -20.39 3.97 -24.15
CA ASP A 135 -19.99 3.37 -22.87
C ASP A 135 -19.76 1.85 -23.05
N ASN A 136 -18.57 1.49 -23.55
CA ASN A 136 -18.11 0.10 -23.60
C ASN A 136 -16.81 -0.09 -22.79
N ALA A 137 -16.81 0.36 -21.53
CA ALA A 137 -15.70 0.08 -20.60
C ALA A 137 -16.08 -0.17 -19.13
N THR A 138 -17.34 -0.51 -18.80
CA THR A 138 -17.76 -0.80 -17.40
C THR A 138 -18.78 -1.95 -17.23
N LYS A 139 -19.28 -2.55 -18.33
CA LYS A 139 -20.47 -3.42 -18.37
C LYS A 139 -20.23 -4.87 -17.94
N ARG A 140 -19.84 -5.16 -16.70
CA ARG A 140 -20.03 -6.54 -16.16
C ARG A 140 -21.02 -6.62 -15.01
N ASN A 141 -21.23 -5.54 -14.24
CA ASN A 141 -22.10 -5.55 -13.06
C ASN A 141 -23.53 -5.02 -13.33
N LEU A 142 -23.71 -3.90 -14.06
CA LEU A 142 -25.03 -3.50 -14.60
C LEU A 142 -25.70 -4.62 -15.43
N LEU A 143 -24.89 -5.48 -16.05
CA LEU A 143 -25.40 -6.64 -16.78
C LEU A 143 -26.02 -7.68 -15.85
N ASP A 144 -25.50 -7.86 -14.65
CA ASP A 144 -26.05 -8.84 -13.71
C ASP A 144 -27.41 -8.38 -13.19
N PHE A 145 -27.56 -7.09 -12.87
CA PHE A 145 -28.87 -6.52 -12.53
C PHE A 145 -29.84 -6.58 -13.72
N ALA A 146 -29.38 -6.19 -14.92
CA ALA A 146 -30.19 -6.28 -16.14
C ALA A 146 -30.70 -7.71 -16.40
N LYS A 147 -29.86 -8.73 -16.18
CA LYS A 147 -30.27 -10.15 -16.29
C LYS A 147 -31.32 -10.52 -15.24
N MET A 148 -31.19 -10.04 -14.00
CA MET A 148 -32.19 -10.27 -12.95
C MET A 148 -33.54 -9.69 -13.35
N ILE A 149 -33.56 -8.40 -13.71
CA ILE A 149 -34.77 -7.68 -14.14
C ILE A 149 -35.43 -8.42 -15.30
N HIS A 150 -34.68 -8.75 -16.35
CA HIS A 150 -35.23 -9.42 -17.51
C HIS A 150 -35.86 -10.77 -17.16
N LYS A 151 -35.20 -11.56 -16.30
CA LYS A 151 -35.71 -12.88 -15.90
C LYS A 151 -36.99 -12.83 -15.07
N VAL A 152 -37.25 -11.75 -14.32
CA VAL A 152 -38.41 -11.68 -13.41
C VAL A 152 -39.52 -10.78 -13.90
N THR A 153 -39.23 -9.83 -14.79
CA THR A 153 -40.22 -8.91 -15.35
C THR A 153 -40.56 -9.20 -16.82
N GLY A 154 -39.71 -9.94 -17.53
CA GLY A 154 -39.77 -10.10 -18.99
C GLY A 154 -39.40 -8.82 -19.78
N ARG A 155 -39.14 -7.69 -19.10
CA ARG A 155 -38.83 -6.40 -19.72
C ARG A 155 -37.34 -6.22 -19.95
N GLY A 156 -37.00 -5.34 -20.88
CA GLY A 156 -35.60 -4.93 -21.08
C GLY A 156 -35.18 -3.93 -20.01
N VAL A 157 -33.92 -3.98 -19.56
CA VAL A 157 -33.39 -2.98 -18.59
C VAL A 157 -33.55 -1.54 -19.09
N ARG A 158 -33.53 -1.36 -20.42
CA ARG A 158 -33.75 -0.07 -21.07
C ARG A 158 -35.09 0.57 -20.71
N ASP A 159 -36.12 -0.20 -20.35
CA ASP A 159 -37.42 0.34 -19.95
C ASP A 159 -37.33 1.12 -18.64
N PHE A 160 -36.48 0.67 -17.71
CA PHE A 160 -36.34 1.25 -16.36
C PHE A 160 -35.36 2.43 -16.31
N ILE A 161 -34.45 2.57 -17.28
CA ILE A 161 -33.46 3.66 -17.29
C ILE A 161 -34.13 5.00 -17.64
N GLY A 162 -34.05 6.01 -16.77
CA GLY A 162 -34.74 7.30 -16.96
C GLY A 162 -36.24 7.20 -16.73
N TYR A 163 -36.69 6.26 -15.89
CA TYR A 163 -38.08 6.15 -15.47
C TYR A 163 -38.29 6.98 -14.18
N GLY A 164 -39.33 7.81 -14.15
CA GLY A 164 -39.67 8.61 -12.98
C GLY A 164 -38.53 9.53 -12.51
N CYS A 165 -38.47 9.76 -11.20
CA CYS A 165 -37.52 10.66 -10.55
C CYS A 165 -36.27 9.95 -10.02
N TRP A 166 -36.30 8.62 -9.88
CA TRP A 166 -35.26 7.84 -9.22
C TRP A 166 -34.68 6.70 -10.06
N CYS A 167 -35.39 6.17 -11.06
CA CYS A 167 -34.82 5.10 -11.87
C CYS A 167 -33.84 5.65 -12.91
N GLY A 168 -32.57 5.82 -12.53
CA GLY A 168 -31.54 6.39 -13.41
C GLY A 168 -30.23 6.62 -12.68
N TYR A 169 -29.39 7.50 -13.23
CA TYR A 169 -28.21 7.96 -12.51
C TYR A 169 -28.59 9.09 -11.55
N GLY A 170 -28.43 8.86 -10.25
CA GLY A 170 -28.91 9.77 -9.20
C GLY A 170 -30.42 9.70 -9.03
N GLY A 171 -31.00 10.69 -8.36
CA GLY A 171 -32.43 10.79 -8.15
C GLY A 171 -32.74 11.90 -7.14
N LYS A 172 -33.93 12.49 -7.23
CA LYS A 172 -34.37 13.56 -6.32
C LYS A 172 -35.89 13.62 -6.26
N GLY A 173 -36.42 14.38 -5.29
CA GLY A 173 -37.85 14.59 -5.17
C GLY A 173 -38.61 13.35 -4.69
N GLN A 174 -39.94 13.38 -4.84
CA GLN A 174 -40.80 12.27 -4.43
C GLN A 174 -40.93 11.24 -5.56
N PRO A 175 -40.94 9.93 -5.24
CA PRO A 175 -41.21 8.91 -6.24
C PRO A 175 -42.60 9.09 -6.86
N VAL A 176 -42.68 9.03 -8.19
CA VAL A 176 -43.93 9.31 -8.94
C VAL A 176 -44.92 8.14 -8.96
N ASP A 177 -44.44 6.92 -8.71
CA ASP A 177 -45.24 5.71 -8.54
C ASP A 177 -44.48 4.63 -7.75
N ASP A 178 -45.07 3.44 -7.63
CA ASP A 178 -44.46 2.31 -6.91
C ASP A 178 -43.21 1.76 -7.61
N LEU A 179 -43.10 1.88 -8.93
CA LEU A 179 -41.90 1.44 -9.65
C LEU A 179 -40.73 2.38 -9.38
N ASP A 180 -40.98 3.69 -9.39
CA ASP A 180 -40.01 4.71 -9.06
C ASP A 180 -39.60 4.63 -7.57
N ARG A 181 -40.53 4.24 -6.69
CA ARG A 181 -40.23 3.97 -5.28
C ARG A 181 -39.25 2.80 -5.12
N CYS A 182 -39.35 1.76 -5.95
CA CYS A 182 -38.37 0.67 -5.95
C CYS A 182 -36.96 1.20 -6.25
N CYS A 183 -36.83 2.14 -7.18
CA CYS A 183 -35.55 2.75 -7.55
C CYS A 183 -35.00 3.65 -6.44
N TYR A 184 -35.86 4.43 -5.78
CA TYR A 184 -35.47 5.19 -4.59
C TYR A 184 -34.85 4.29 -3.51
N VAL A 185 -35.51 3.16 -3.19
CA VAL A 185 -35.00 2.20 -2.19
C VAL A 185 -33.69 1.55 -2.67
N HIS A 186 -33.58 1.25 -3.96
CA HIS A 186 -32.37 0.68 -4.56
C HIS A 186 -31.18 1.63 -4.44
N ASP A 187 -31.37 2.92 -4.75
CA ASP A 187 -30.36 3.96 -4.59
C ASP A 187 -29.92 4.12 -3.13
N MET A 188 -30.86 4.06 -2.18
CA MET A 188 -30.50 4.08 -0.76
C MET A 188 -29.66 2.86 -0.36
N CYS A 189 -29.97 1.69 -0.91
CA CYS A 189 -29.17 0.47 -0.71
C CYS A 189 -27.76 0.67 -1.25
N TYR A 190 -27.62 1.21 -2.46
CA TYR A 190 -26.34 1.51 -3.09
C TYR A 190 -25.53 2.52 -2.27
N ASN A 191 -26.14 3.62 -1.83
CA ASN A 191 -25.47 4.65 -1.04
C ASN A 191 -24.89 4.07 0.26
N LYS A 192 -25.66 3.22 0.95
CA LYS A 192 -25.19 2.53 2.16
C LYS A 192 -24.02 1.58 1.88
N LEU A 193 -24.07 0.84 0.77
CA LEU A 193 -22.95 -0.02 0.38
C LEU A 193 -21.70 0.78 0.04
N GLN A 194 -21.86 1.91 -0.65
CA GLN A 194 -20.75 2.80 -1.00
C GLN A 194 -20.07 3.43 0.23
N SER A 195 -20.83 3.71 1.30
CA SER A 195 -20.29 4.31 2.52
C SER A 195 -19.67 3.27 3.47
N ASP A 196 -20.33 2.11 3.64
CA ASP A 196 -20.06 1.26 4.81
C ASP A 196 -19.37 -0.08 4.47
N VAL A 197 -19.52 -0.58 3.25
CA VAL A 197 -19.20 -1.99 2.93
C VAL A 197 -18.21 -2.13 1.78
N CYS A 198 -18.38 -1.33 0.74
CA CYS A 198 -17.65 -1.49 -0.50
C CYS A 198 -16.33 -0.70 -0.50
N PRO A 199 -15.28 -1.21 -1.16
CA PRO A 199 -13.92 -0.64 -1.10
C PRO A 199 -13.77 0.72 -1.77
N PHE A 200 -14.70 1.10 -2.67
CA PHE A 200 -14.72 2.37 -3.37
C PHE A 200 -16.13 2.66 -3.92
N LYS A 201 -16.50 3.93 -4.09
CA LYS A 201 -17.87 4.34 -4.49
C LYS A 201 -18.36 3.66 -5.77
N LYS A 202 -17.51 3.53 -6.79
CA LYS A 202 -17.90 2.91 -8.08
C LYS A 202 -18.06 1.38 -8.01
N ALA A 203 -17.77 0.75 -6.86
CA ALA A 203 -17.84 -0.71 -6.71
C ALA A 203 -19.25 -1.24 -6.99
N VAL A 204 -20.29 -0.53 -6.56
CA VAL A 204 -21.71 -0.93 -6.76
C VAL A 204 -22.13 -0.96 -8.24
N TYR A 205 -21.37 -0.32 -9.14
CA TYR A 205 -21.64 -0.32 -10.59
C TYR A 205 -20.69 -1.22 -11.39
N THR A 206 -19.62 -1.73 -10.76
CA THR A 206 -18.51 -2.40 -11.46
C THR A 206 -18.16 -3.79 -10.94
N LEU A 207 -18.38 -4.08 -9.65
CA LEU A 207 -18.08 -5.39 -9.07
C LEU A 207 -19.08 -6.45 -9.53
N PRO A 208 -18.63 -7.53 -10.19
CA PRO A 208 -19.55 -8.61 -10.56
C PRO A 208 -20.11 -9.31 -9.32
N TYR A 209 -21.25 -9.97 -9.45
CA TYR A 209 -21.70 -10.93 -8.46
C TYR A 209 -22.31 -12.15 -9.15
N SER A 210 -22.88 -13.07 -8.37
CA SER A 210 -23.37 -14.33 -8.94
C SER A 210 -24.58 -14.82 -8.15
N THR A 211 -25.51 -15.43 -8.87
CA THR A 211 -26.72 -16.00 -8.30
C THR A 211 -26.67 -17.52 -8.36
N GLU A 212 -27.55 -18.18 -7.63
CA GLU A 212 -27.74 -19.62 -7.75
C GLU A 212 -28.29 -20.00 -9.13
N LYS A 213 -27.94 -21.22 -9.57
CA LYS A 213 -28.39 -21.76 -10.85
C LYS A 213 -29.92 -21.84 -10.85
N ARG A 214 -30.56 -21.33 -11.90
CA ARG A 214 -32.04 -21.26 -12.06
C ARG A 214 -32.78 -20.43 -10.98
N ARG A 215 -32.08 -19.74 -10.07
CA ARG A 215 -32.70 -18.87 -9.06
C ARG A 215 -32.13 -17.45 -9.17
N PRO A 216 -32.64 -16.62 -10.11
CA PRO A 216 -32.04 -15.33 -10.45
C PRO A 216 -32.03 -14.31 -9.31
N LEU A 217 -32.90 -14.46 -8.29
CA LEU A 217 -32.94 -13.57 -7.14
C LEU A 217 -32.24 -14.14 -5.89
N LYS A 218 -31.58 -15.30 -6.01
CA LYS A 218 -30.88 -15.93 -4.89
C LYS A 218 -29.38 -15.77 -5.06
N CYS A 219 -28.79 -14.90 -4.25
CA CYS A 219 -27.37 -14.55 -4.29
C CYS A 219 -26.46 -15.66 -3.75
N LYS A 220 -25.30 -15.84 -4.38
CA LYS A 220 -24.25 -16.71 -3.84
C LYS A 220 -23.72 -16.12 -2.52
N PRO A 221 -23.43 -16.96 -1.52
CA PRO A 221 -22.99 -16.48 -0.20
C PRO A 221 -21.60 -15.81 -0.28
N PRO A 222 -21.21 -15.00 0.73
CA PRO A 222 -19.90 -14.36 0.78
C PRO A 222 -18.73 -15.32 0.57
N SER A 223 -18.83 -16.57 1.06
CA SER A 223 -17.80 -17.61 0.88
C SER A 223 -17.50 -17.98 -0.58
N TYR A 224 -18.40 -17.67 -1.51
CA TYR A 224 -18.20 -17.91 -2.94
C TYR A 224 -17.20 -16.95 -3.59
N TYR A 225 -17.02 -15.76 -3.02
CA TYR A 225 -16.17 -14.73 -3.60
C TYR A 225 -14.77 -14.77 -2.98
N TRP A 226 -13.73 -14.57 -3.80
CA TRP A 226 -12.34 -14.52 -3.32
C TRP A 226 -11.95 -13.14 -2.76
N TYR A 227 -12.63 -12.07 -3.17
CA TYR A 227 -12.37 -10.67 -2.79
C TYR A 227 -13.68 -9.88 -2.66
N PHE A 228 -13.66 -8.83 -1.82
CA PHE A 228 -14.81 -7.96 -1.54
C PHE A 228 -16.11 -8.72 -1.23
N LYS A 229 -16.00 -9.81 -0.46
CA LYS A 229 -17.01 -10.85 -0.29
C LYS A 229 -18.37 -10.30 0.15
N TRP A 230 -18.37 -9.45 1.17
CA TRP A 230 -19.57 -8.83 1.71
C TRP A 230 -20.19 -7.80 0.77
N CYS A 231 -19.37 -6.93 0.16
CA CYS A 231 -19.85 -5.96 -0.82
C CYS A 231 -20.55 -6.66 -1.99
N ARG A 232 -19.97 -7.71 -2.58
CA ARG A 232 -20.57 -8.45 -3.71
C ARG A 232 -21.85 -9.17 -3.33
N TYR A 233 -21.87 -9.78 -2.14
CA TYR A 233 -23.06 -10.46 -1.62
C TYR A 233 -24.22 -9.48 -1.37
N LEU A 234 -23.94 -8.36 -0.69
CA LEU A 234 -24.96 -7.37 -0.36
C LEU A 234 -25.41 -6.56 -1.59
N LEU A 235 -24.50 -6.29 -2.53
CA LEU A 235 -24.83 -5.68 -3.81
C LEU A 235 -25.82 -6.55 -4.59
N CYS A 236 -25.54 -7.84 -4.72
CA CYS A 236 -26.48 -8.79 -5.31
C CYS A 236 -27.84 -8.76 -4.60
N LYS A 237 -27.86 -8.59 -3.26
CA LYS A 237 -29.09 -8.52 -2.48
C LYS A 237 -29.88 -7.24 -2.75
N CYS A 238 -29.22 -6.09 -2.89
CA CYS A 238 -29.86 -4.84 -3.32
C CYS A 238 -30.54 -5.05 -4.69
N ASP A 239 -29.81 -5.60 -5.66
CA ASP A 239 -30.29 -5.78 -7.04
C ASP A 239 -31.40 -6.83 -7.13
N ALA A 240 -31.30 -7.91 -6.36
CA ALA A 240 -32.33 -8.94 -6.29
C ALA A 240 -33.63 -8.41 -5.65
N GLU A 241 -33.54 -7.48 -4.70
CA GLU A 241 -34.72 -6.87 -4.09
C GLU A 241 -35.36 -5.83 -5.01
N ALA A 242 -34.56 -4.99 -5.68
CA ALA A 242 -35.04 -4.06 -6.68
C ALA A 242 -35.74 -4.80 -7.84
N ALA A 243 -35.14 -5.88 -8.36
CA ALA A 243 -35.74 -6.69 -9.40
C ALA A 243 -37.04 -7.37 -8.93
N ARG A 244 -37.12 -7.83 -7.68
CA ARG A 244 -38.34 -8.37 -7.08
C ARG A 244 -39.44 -7.30 -6.99
N CYS A 245 -39.07 -6.09 -6.61
CA CYS A 245 -39.97 -4.94 -6.52
C CYS A 245 -40.50 -4.58 -7.92
N PHE A 246 -39.63 -4.48 -8.93
CA PHE A 246 -40.02 -4.20 -10.31
C PHE A 246 -40.98 -5.25 -10.88
N ALA A 247 -40.85 -6.53 -10.49
CA ALA A 247 -41.78 -7.59 -10.92
C ALA A 247 -43.18 -7.46 -10.32
N ARG A 248 -43.34 -6.72 -9.21
CA ARG A 248 -44.62 -6.47 -8.53
C ARG A 248 -45.23 -5.13 -8.90
N SER A 249 -44.42 -4.17 -9.34
CA SER A 249 -44.88 -2.84 -9.71
C SER A 249 -45.40 -2.79 -11.15
N HIS A 250 -46.42 -1.96 -11.38
CA HIS A 250 -46.91 -1.68 -12.72
C HIS A 250 -45.96 -0.72 -13.45
N TYR A 251 -45.68 -1.00 -14.73
CA TYR A 251 -44.88 -0.12 -15.58
C TYR A 251 -45.79 0.85 -16.35
N ASP A 252 -45.71 2.14 -16.05
CA ASP A 252 -46.44 3.20 -16.74
C ASP A 252 -45.53 3.93 -17.74
N ARG A 253 -45.85 3.81 -19.03
CA ARG A 253 -45.09 4.45 -20.12
C ARG A 253 -45.01 5.98 -19.99
N ARG A 254 -45.93 6.63 -19.28
CA ARG A 254 -45.94 8.09 -19.08
C ARG A 254 -44.73 8.57 -18.27
N TYR A 255 -44.19 7.73 -17.41
CA TYR A 255 -43.00 8.05 -16.61
C TYR A 255 -41.70 7.64 -17.30
N LYS A 256 -41.75 7.15 -18.54
CA LYS A 256 -40.54 6.92 -19.33
C LYS A 256 -39.94 8.22 -19.83
N ASN A 257 -38.63 8.40 -19.65
CA ASN A 257 -37.92 9.65 -19.95
C ASN A 257 -38.53 10.84 -19.20
N TYR A 258 -38.93 10.62 -17.94
CA TYR A 258 -39.61 11.61 -17.14
C TYR A 258 -38.71 12.82 -16.87
N SER A 259 -39.27 14.01 -17.04
CA SER A 259 -38.48 15.24 -16.92
C SER A 259 -38.15 15.54 -15.46
N GLN A 260 -36.86 15.64 -15.17
CA GLN A 260 -36.33 15.89 -13.83
C GLN A 260 -36.70 17.26 -13.24
N LYS A 261 -37.42 18.12 -13.97
CA LYS A 261 -37.97 19.39 -13.46
C LYS A 261 -39.24 19.19 -12.62
N TYR A 262 -39.91 18.04 -12.77
CA TYR A 262 -41.08 17.65 -11.98
C TYR A 262 -40.71 16.82 -10.75
N CYS A 263 -39.40 16.68 -10.54
CA CYS A 263 -38.71 16.20 -9.37
C CYS A 263 -37.94 17.39 -8.77
#